data_AF-A0A7C5NG27-F1
#
_entry.id   AF-A0A7C5NG27-F1
#
_cell.length_a   1.000
_cell.length_b   1.000
_cell.length_c   1.000
_cell.angle_alpha   90.00
_cell.angle_beta   90.00
_cell.angle_gamma   90.00
#
_symmetry.space_group_name_H-M   'P 1'
#
loop_
_entity.id
_entity.type
_entity.pdbx_description
1 polymer ?
#
loop_
_entity_poly.entity_id
_entity_poly.type
_entity_poly.pdbx_seq_one_letter_code
_entity_poly.pdbx_strand_id
1 'polypeptide(L)'
;ASERRIYQKITDIFAECSIDYDSSSQITKDFFAGVQNKFHYAITGQTAAEIIYNKADASKPFMGLSTWKNAPKGRILKSDTHIAKNYLQEKDIKRLERTVSSYFDYIENQIEIRKESNRAFTMKELADSVNKFLDFNNFKVLDGKGKISHTQATNKAEQEYDVFNKSQEIESDFDKFVKHQVKDISK
;
A
#
# COMPACT_ATOMS: atom_id res chain seq x y z
N ALA A 1 11.00 -4.22 2.50
CA ALA A 1 10.71 -3.24 3.57
C ALA A 1 9.20 -3.12 3.75
N SER A 2 8.68 -2.77 4.93
CA SER A 2 7.25 -2.47 5.08
C SER A 2 6.88 -1.29 4.19
N GLU A 3 5.75 -1.39 3.48
CA GLU A 3 5.21 -0.33 2.61
C GLU A 3 5.13 1.03 3.33
N ARG A 4 4.77 1.03 4.62
CA ARG A 4 4.78 2.22 5.47
C ARG A 4 6.13 2.92 5.51
N ARG A 5 7.23 2.18 5.65
CA ARG A 5 8.59 2.75 5.72
C ARG A 5 8.99 3.40 4.39
N ILE A 6 8.48 2.86 3.27
CA ILE A 6 8.76 3.38 1.95
C ILE A 6 8.11 4.77 1.78
N TYR A 7 6.82 4.87 2.07
CA TYR A 7 6.11 6.16 1.96
C TYR A 7 6.59 7.18 2.99
N GLN A 8 7.00 6.74 4.17
CA GLN A 8 7.66 7.62 5.14
C GLN A 8 8.92 8.28 4.55
N LYS A 9 9.79 7.51 3.88
CA LYS A 9 10.96 8.08 3.20
C LYS A 9 10.59 9.09 2.12
N ILE A 10 9.52 8.85 1.36
CA ILE A 10 9.06 9.80 0.33
C ILE A 10 8.59 11.10 0.99
N THR A 11 7.86 11.02 2.11
CA THR A 11 7.41 12.21 2.84
C THR A 11 8.56 12.94 3.53
N ASP A 12 9.59 12.21 3.98
CA ASP A 12 10.81 12.81 4.56
C ASP A 12 11.58 13.59 3.48
N ILE A 13 11.77 13.02 2.28
CA ILE A 13 12.36 13.73 1.14
C ILE A 13 11.56 14.99 0.80
N PHE A 14 10.22 14.89 0.80
CA PHE A 14 9.36 16.06 0.55
C PHE A 14 9.60 17.18 1.57
N ALA A 15 9.75 16.85 2.85
CA ALA A 15 9.99 17.83 3.90
C ALA A 15 11.40 18.43 3.82
N GLU A 16 12.43 17.59 3.64
CA GLU A 16 13.84 18.00 3.69
C GLU A 16 14.30 18.71 2.41
N CYS A 17 13.73 18.37 1.26
CA CYS A 17 14.18 18.90 -0.04
C CYS A 17 13.31 20.07 -0.57
N SER A 18 12.25 20.45 0.15
CA SER A 18 11.41 21.59 -0.20
C SER A 18 11.82 22.84 0.57
N ILE A 19 12.20 23.92 -0.12
CA ILE A 19 12.68 25.19 0.49
C ILE A 19 11.59 25.95 1.25
N ASP A 20 10.35 25.75 0.85
CA ASP A 20 9.16 26.41 1.38
C ASP A 20 8.31 25.44 2.22
N TYR A 21 8.93 24.38 2.76
CA TYR A 21 8.22 23.36 3.52
C TYR A 21 7.43 23.97 4.68
N ASP A 22 6.13 23.67 4.69
CA ASP A 22 5.21 23.99 5.78
C ASP A 22 4.33 22.78 6.06
N SER A 23 4.48 22.21 7.25
CA SER A 23 3.74 21.03 7.72
C SER A 23 2.24 21.30 7.91
N SER A 24 1.85 22.57 8.08
CA SER A 24 0.47 22.99 8.25
C SER A 24 -0.25 23.29 6.92
N SER A 25 0.52 23.44 5.84
CA SER A 25 0.02 23.80 4.51
C SER A 25 -0.92 22.73 3.92
N GLN A 26 -1.83 23.18 3.06
CA GLN A 26 -2.72 22.28 2.34
C GLN A 26 -1.95 21.36 1.38
N ILE A 27 -0.83 21.83 0.82
CA ILE A 27 0.03 21.06 -0.09
C ILE A 27 0.61 19.84 0.64
N THR A 28 1.15 20.03 1.84
CA THR A 28 1.70 18.92 2.65
C THR A 28 0.61 17.91 3.01
N LYS A 29 -0.56 18.39 3.45
CA LYS A 29 -1.70 17.53 3.79
C LYS A 29 -2.15 16.68 2.60
N ASP A 30 -2.31 17.30 1.43
CA ASP A 30 -2.70 16.58 0.21
C ASP A 30 -1.61 15.64 -0.30
N PHE A 31 -0.33 16.01 -0.18
CA PHE A 31 0.78 15.14 -0.57
C PHE A 31 0.84 13.89 0.32
N PHE A 32 0.78 14.05 1.64
CA PHE A 32 0.84 12.93 2.60
C PHE A 32 -0.36 11.99 2.44
N ALA A 33 -1.55 12.54 2.21
CA ALA A 33 -2.76 11.74 1.98
C ALA A 33 -2.80 11.08 0.58
N GLY A 34 -2.13 11.66 -0.41
CA GLY A 34 -2.28 11.29 -1.81
C GLY A 34 -1.16 10.44 -2.40
N VAL A 35 0.08 10.56 -1.91
CA VAL A 35 1.25 9.98 -2.59
C VAL A 35 1.15 8.45 -2.75
N GLN A 36 0.71 7.74 -1.71
CA GLN A 36 0.48 6.30 -1.79
C GLN A 36 -0.60 5.94 -2.83
N ASN A 37 -1.69 6.69 -2.88
CA ASN A 37 -2.77 6.44 -3.85
C ASN A 37 -2.30 6.65 -5.30
N LYS A 38 -1.38 7.59 -5.56
CA LYS A 38 -0.83 7.79 -6.91
C LYS A 38 -0.09 6.55 -7.41
N PHE A 39 0.74 5.93 -6.57
CA PHE A 39 1.45 4.69 -6.94
C PHE A 39 0.50 3.49 -7.06
N HIS A 40 -0.44 3.30 -6.13
CA HIS A 40 -1.45 2.24 -6.26
C HIS A 40 -2.26 2.38 -7.55
N TYR A 41 -2.68 3.60 -7.89
CA TYR A 41 -3.46 3.88 -9.09
C TYR A 41 -2.65 3.65 -10.37
N ALA A 42 -1.38 4.05 -10.39
CA ALA A 42 -0.49 3.78 -11.51
C ALA A 42 -0.38 2.28 -11.84
N ILE A 43 -0.37 1.42 -10.82
CA ILE A 43 -0.26 -0.03 -11.01
C ILE A 43 -1.60 -0.70 -11.30
N THR A 44 -2.66 -0.29 -10.60
CA THR A 44 -3.92 -1.06 -10.53
C THR A 44 -5.12 -0.35 -11.14
N GLY A 45 -4.99 0.94 -11.47
CA GLY A 45 -6.11 1.81 -11.84
C GLY A 45 -7.06 2.12 -10.67
N GLN A 46 -6.65 1.84 -9.44
CA GLN A 46 -7.44 2.02 -8.23
C GLN A 46 -6.59 2.61 -7.09
N THR A 47 -7.20 3.46 -6.29
CA THR A 47 -6.66 3.91 -5.00
C THR A 47 -6.65 2.76 -3.97
N ALA A 48 -5.92 2.93 -2.88
CA ALA A 48 -5.87 1.92 -1.81
C ALA A 48 -7.27 1.62 -1.24
N ALA A 49 -8.09 2.66 -1.04
CA ALA A 49 -9.46 2.52 -0.57
C ALA A 49 -10.35 1.76 -1.57
N GLU A 50 -10.24 2.07 -2.87
CA GLU A 50 -10.97 1.35 -3.92
C GLU A 50 -10.54 -0.12 -4.02
N ILE A 51 -9.25 -0.42 -3.90
CA ILE A 51 -8.75 -1.81 -3.86
C ILE A 51 -9.42 -2.57 -2.73
N ILE A 52 -9.37 -2.05 -1.50
CA ILE A 52 -9.97 -2.70 -0.33
C ILE A 52 -11.47 -2.88 -0.54
N TYR A 53 -12.17 -1.80 -0.90
CA TYR A 53 -13.62 -1.82 -1.08
C TYR A 53 -14.05 -2.83 -2.15
N ASN A 54 -13.35 -2.88 -3.29
CA ASN A 54 -13.73 -3.76 -4.40
C ASN A 54 -13.31 -5.21 -4.19
N LYS A 55 -12.28 -5.48 -3.38
CA LYS A 55 -11.69 -6.81 -3.23
C LYS A 55 -12.11 -7.55 -1.96
N ALA A 56 -12.41 -6.85 -0.87
CA ALA A 56 -12.89 -7.45 0.37
C ALA A 56 -14.25 -8.12 0.15
N ASP A 57 -14.31 -9.44 0.31
CA ASP A 57 -15.48 -10.26 -0.01
C ASP A 57 -15.41 -11.59 0.75
N ALA A 58 -16.29 -11.77 1.75
CA ALA A 58 -16.32 -12.94 2.63
C ALA A 58 -16.63 -14.25 1.90
N SER A 59 -17.22 -14.20 0.70
CA SER A 59 -17.52 -15.39 -0.10
C SER A 59 -16.29 -15.96 -0.82
N LYS A 60 -15.22 -15.18 -0.92
CA LYS A 60 -13.97 -15.61 -1.56
C LYS A 60 -13.02 -16.29 -0.57
N PRO A 61 -12.13 -17.17 -1.05
CA PRO A 61 -11.02 -17.69 -0.25
C PRO A 61 -10.24 -16.54 0.40
N PHE A 62 -9.97 -16.66 1.70
CA PHE A 62 -9.25 -15.65 2.49
C PHE A 62 -9.84 -14.24 2.38
N MET A 63 -11.14 -14.12 2.14
CA MET A 63 -11.84 -12.86 1.88
C MET A 63 -11.35 -12.05 0.66
N GLY A 64 -10.69 -12.71 -0.29
CA GLY A 64 -10.05 -12.05 -1.43
C GLY A 64 -8.64 -11.53 -1.13
N LEU A 65 -8.11 -11.72 0.08
CA LEU A 65 -6.71 -11.44 0.39
C LEU A 65 -5.80 -12.43 -0.35
N SER A 66 -4.71 -11.91 -0.91
CA SER A 66 -3.64 -12.69 -1.54
C SER A 66 -2.49 -12.97 -0.57
N THR A 67 -2.33 -12.14 0.47
CA THR A 67 -1.36 -12.32 1.55
C THR A 67 -1.85 -11.58 2.81
N TRP A 68 -1.28 -11.89 3.97
CA TRP A 68 -1.55 -11.23 5.25
C TRP A 68 -0.42 -11.54 6.22
N LYS A 69 -0.41 -10.94 7.41
CA LYS A 69 0.73 -11.04 8.35
C LYS A 69 1.19 -12.47 8.65
N ASN A 70 0.24 -13.41 8.76
CA ASN A 70 0.51 -14.81 9.10
C ASN A 70 0.27 -15.77 7.92
N ALA A 71 0.25 -15.26 6.68
CA ALA A 71 0.02 -16.08 5.50
C ALA A 71 1.13 -17.13 5.29
N PRO A 72 0.84 -18.27 4.65
CA PRO A 72 -0.50 -18.71 4.22
C PRO A 72 -1.24 -19.56 5.27
N LYS A 73 -0.62 -19.85 6.43
CA LYS A 73 -1.11 -20.87 7.38
C LYS A 73 -1.67 -20.32 8.70
N GLY A 74 -1.78 -19.01 8.84
CA GLY A 74 -2.27 -18.36 10.07
C GLY A 74 -3.57 -17.59 9.88
N ARG A 75 -4.18 -17.22 11.00
CA ARG A 75 -5.44 -16.47 11.03
C ARG A 75 -5.28 -15.10 10.36
N ILE A 76 -6.27 -14.73 9.54
CA ILE A 76 -6.48 -13.36 9.07
C ILE A 76 -7.02 -12.54 10.23
N LEU A 77 -6.34 -11.44 10.55
CA LEU A 77 -6.79 -10.48 11.56
C LEU A 77 -7.61 -9.38 10.87
N LYS A 78 -8.53 -8.77 11.61
CA LYS A 78 -9.31 -7.63 11.10
C LYS A 78 -8.40 -6.51 10.56
N SER A 79 -7.27 -6.27 11.21
CA SER A 79 -6.27 -5.29 10.75
C SER A 79 -5.65 -5.63 9.38
N ASP A 80 -5.62 -6.90 8.97
CA ASP A 80 -5.09 -7.30 7.67
C ASP A 80 -6.01 -6.87 6.52
N THR A 81 -7.31 -6.69 6.79
CA THR A 81 -8.30 -6.29 5.77
C THR A 81 -8.23 -4.80 5.43
N HIS A 82 -7.51 -4.01 6.21
CA HIS A 82 -7.33 -2.57 5.97
C HIS A 82 -6.12 -2.26 5.08
N ILE A 83 -5.34 -3.27 4.69
CA ILE A 83 -4.10 -3.10 3.94
C ILE A 83 -4.35 -3.43 2.46
N ALA A 84 -4.41 -2.42 1.60
CA ALA A 84 -4.67 -2.61 0.17
C ALA A 84 -3.69 -3.58 -0.50
N LYS A 85 -2.41 -3.52 -0.15
CA LYS A 85 -1.37 -4.44 -0.66
C LYS A 85 -1.70 -5.92 -0.42
N ASN A 86 -2.39 -6.25 0.66
CA ASN A 86 -2.78 -7.62 0.97
C ASN A 86 -3.77 -8.20 -0.05
N TYR A 87 -4.49 -7.35 -0.79
CA TYR A 87 -5.41 -7.76 -1.86
C TYR A 87 -4.75 -7.80 -3.25
N LEU A 88 -3.47 -7.42 -3.35
CA LEU A 88 -2.75 -7.38 -4.62
C LEU A 88 -2.06 -8.71 -4.91
N GLN A 89 -2.01 -9.04 -6.20
CA GLN A 89 -1.25 -10.20 -6.67
C GLN A 89 0.26 -9.92 -6.60
N GLU A 90 1.07 -10.97 -6.49
CA GLU A 90 2.53 -10.84 -6.38
C GLU A 90 3.14 -10.03 -7.53
N LYS A 91 2.61 -10.17 -8.75
CA LYS A 91 3.04 -9.38 -9.92
C LYS A 91 2.83 -7.87 -9.73
N ASP A 92 1.71 -7.47 -9.13
CA ASP A 92 1.34 -6.07 -8.93
C ASP A 92 2.16 -5.48 -7.78
N ILE A 93 2.40 -6.28 -6.74
CA ILE A 93 3.31 -5.92 -5.64
C ILE A 93 4.73 -5.69 -6.16
N LYS A 94 5.27 -6.61 -6.96
CA LYS A 94 6.61 -6.45 -7.55
C LYS A 94 6.69 -5.23 -8.45
N ARG A 95 5.63 -4.95 -9.22
CA ARG A 95 5.56 -3.76 -10.07
C ARG A 95 5.52 -2.48 -9.23
N LEU A 96 4.70 -2.43 -8.19
CA LEU A 96 4.62 -1.33 -7.24
C LEU A 96 5.99 -1.05 -6.59
N GLU A 97 6.64 -2.08 -6.06
CA GLU A 97 7.95 -1.96 -5.42
C GLU A 97 9.02 -1.44 -6.38
N ARG A 98 9.05 -1.97 -7.62
CA ARG A 98 9.97 -1.47 -8.67
C ARG A 98 9.69 -0.02 -9.03
N THR A 99 8.44 0.37 -9.25
CA THR A 99 8.06 1.73 -9.61
C THR A 99 8.43 2.73 -8.50
N VAL A 100 8.22 2.36 -7.23
CA VAL A 100 8.61 3.23 -6.11
C VAL A 100 10.12 3.32 -5.96
N SER A 101 10.87 2.22 -6.13
CA SER A 101 12.33 2.27 -6.17
C SER A 101 12.85 3.17 -7.28
N SER A 102 12.33 3.03 -8.51
CA SER A 102 12.70 3.89 -9.64
C SER A 102 12.34 5.36 -9.42
N TYR A 103 11.30 5.65 -8.63
CA TYR A 103 10.99 7.04 -8.24
C TYR A 103 12.07 7.62 -7.31
N PHE A 104 12.66 6.82 -6.41
CA PHE A 104 13.77 7.28 -5.58
C PHE A 104 14.98 7.65 -6.44
N ASP A 105 15.39 6.78 -7.37
CA ASP A 105 16.50 7.06 -8.28
C ASP A 105 16.24 8.33 -9.11
N TYR A 106 14.99 8.50 -9.56
CA TYR A 106 14.57 9.69 -10.30
C TYR A 106 14.65 10.96 -9.45
N ILE A 107 14.04 10.97 -8.25
CA ILE A 107 13.98 12.19 -7.44
C ILE A 107 15.36 12.57 -6.89
N GLU A 108 16.21 11.60 -6.58
CA GLU A 108 17.60 11.83 -6.17
C GLU A 108 18.38 12.56 -7.27
N ASN A 109 18.33 12.06 -8.52
CA ASN A 109 18.96 12.73 -9.66
C ASN A 109 18.39 14.15 -9.89
N GLN A 110 17.07 14.34 -9.75
CA GLN A 110 16.49 15.67 -9.90
C GLN A 110 16.94 16.64 -8.79
N ILE A 111 17.13 16.16 -7.56
CA ILE A 111 17.66 16.94 -6.45
C ILE A 111 19.11 17.34 -6.74
N GLU A 112 19.94 16.41 -7.22
CA GLU A 112 21.33 16.67 -7.60
C GLU A 112 21.44 17.74 -8.71
N ILE A 113 20.70 17.59 -9.81
CA ILE A 113 20.68 18.55 -10.92
C ILE A 113 20.29 19.96 -10.44
N ARG A 114 19.29 20.05 -9.56
CA ARG A 114 18.85 21.35 -9.01
C ARG A 114 19.90 21.97 -8.10
N LYS A 115 20.57 21.15 -7.29
CA LYS A 115 21.66 21.58 -6.42
C LYS A 115 22.82 22.18 -7.21
N GLU A 116 23.21 21.56 -8.34
CA GLU A 116 24.24 22.11 -9.25
C GLU A 116 23.86 23.49 -9.80
N SER A 117 22.55 23.74 -9.98
CA SER A 117 22.01 25.02 -10.44
C SER A 117 21.70 26.00 -9.30
N ASN A 118 22.15 25.74 -8.06
CA ASN A 118 21.82 26.52 -6.86
C ASN A 118 20.31 26.74 -6.65
N ARG A 119 19.50 25.73 -7.01
CA ARG A 119 18.05 25.71 -6.80
C ARG A 119 17.69 24.52 -5.92
N ALA A 120 16.56 24.62 -5.24
CA ALA A 120 15.94 23.50 -4.56
C ALA A 120 14.45 23.43 -4.93
N PHE A 121 13.77 22.37 -4.51
CA PHE A 121 12.36 22.21 -4.81
C PHE A 121 11.51 23.17 -3.99
N THR A 122 10.42 23.66 -4.57
CA THR A 122 9.25 24.03 -3.78
C THR A 122 8.42 22.79 -3.47
N MET A 123 7.61 22.80 -2.42
CA MET A 123 6.67 21.74 -2.07
C MET A 123 5.80 21.36 -3.27
N LYS A 124 5.31 22.37 -4.01
CA LYS A 124 4.50 22.14 -5.21
C LYS A 124 5.27 21.39 -6.28
N GLU A 125 6.49 21.82 -6.60
CA GLU A 125 7.30 21.16 -7.63
C GLU A 125 7.67 19.72 -7.25
N LEU A 126 7.95 19.45 -5.97
CA LEU A 126 8.26 18.11 -5.50
C LEU A 126 7.00 17.22 -5.55
N ALA A 127 5.84 17.73 -5.11
CA ALA A 127 4.57 17.01 -5.24
C ALA A 127 4.21 16.72 -6.71
N ASP A 128 4.48 17.67 -7.62
CA ASP A 128 4.26 17.52 -9.05
C ASP A 128 5.26 16.54 -9.69
N SER A 129 6.46 16.38 -9.13
CA SER A 129 7.48 15.45 -9.66
C SER A 129 7.02 14.00 -9.66
N VAL A 130 6.18 13.59 -8.69
CA VAL A 130 5.56 12.24 -8.68
C VAL A 130 4.71 12.05 -9.92
N ASN A 131 3.88 13.04 -10.28
CA ASN A 131 3.03 12.95 -11.47
C ASN A 131 3.87 12.93 -12.74
N LYS A 132 4.91 13.78 -12.83
CA LYS A 132 5.84 13.81 -13.98
C LYS A 132 6.55 12.48 -14.16
N PHE A 133 7.03 11.88 -13.07
CA PHE A 133 7.67 10.57 -13.10
C PHE A 133 6.72 9.47 -13.61
N LEU A 134 5.50 9.43 -13.07
CA LEU A 134 4.50 8.42 -13.46
C LEU A 134 4.10 8.59 -14.93
N ASP A 135 3.80 9.82 -15.36
CA ASP A 135 3.42 10.15 -16.73
C ASP A 135 4.53 9.84 -17.74
N PHE A 136 5.78 10.22 -17.44
CA PHE A 136 6.95 9.91 -18.26
C PHE A 136 7.15 8.40 -18.48
N ASN A 137 6.81 7.59 -17.47
CA ASN A 137 6.87 6.13 -17.54
C ASN A 137 5.58 5.50 -18.11
N ASN A 138 4.72 6.28 -18.76
CA ASN A 138 3.45 5.87 -19.36
C ASN A 138 2.46 5.24 -18.36
N PHE A 139 2.53 5.62 -17.09
CA PHE A 139 1.50 5.26 -16.11
C PHE A 139 0.34 6.25 -16.16
N LYS A 140 -0.87 5.76 -15.86
CA LYS A 140 -2.00 6.64 -15.60
C LYS A 140 -1.81 7.34 -14.27
N VAL A 141 -1.86 8.66 -14.28
CA VAL A 141 -1.82 9.49 -13.08
C VAL A 141 -3.22 9.58 -12.47
N LEU A 142 -3.32 9.46 -11.15
CA LEU A 142 -4.58 9.65 -10.43
C LEU A 142 -5.02 11.11 -10.54
N ASP A 143 -6.23 11.32 -11.05
CA ASP A 143 -6.91 12.60 -11.00
C ASP A 143 -7.85 12.66 -9.77
N GLY A 144 -7.75 13.74 -9.00
CA GLY A 144 -8.46 13.90 -7.74
C GLY A 144 -8.05 12.91 -6.64
N LYS A 145 -9.03 12.46 -5.84
CA LYS A 145 -8.82 11.64 -4.62
C LYS A 145 -9.33 10.19 -4.74
N GLY A 146 -9.81 9.79 -5.91
CA GLY A 146 -10.57 8.53 -6.10
C GLY A 146 -12.04 8.67 -5.72
N LYS A 147 -12.81 7.58 -5.88
CA LYS A 147 -14.27 7.57 -5.70
C LYS A 147 -14.72 7.04 -4.34
N ILE A 148 -13.86 6.28 -3.66
CA ILE A 148 -14.18 5.63 -2.38
C ILE A 148 -13.32 6.23 -1.28
N SER A 149 -13.95 6.65 -0.19
CA SER A 149 -13.24 7.13 1.00
C SER A 149 -12.63 5.97 1.79
N HIS A 150 -11.57 6.27 2.55
CA HIS A 150 -10.95 5.30 3.45
C HIS A 150 -11.97 4.69 4.43
N THR A 151 -12.85 5.51 5.03
CA THR A 151 -13.89 5.05 5.96
C THR A 151 -14.89 4.09 5.30
N GLN A 152 -15.32 4.36 4.07
CA GLN A 152 -16.19 3.45 3.33
C GLN A 152 -15.51 2.11 3.06
N ALA A 153 -14.24 2.13 2.67
CA ALA A 153 -13.44 0.94 2.42
C ALA A 153 -13.25 0.10 3.69
N THR A 154 -12.85 0.71 4.81
CA THR A 154 -12.66 0.00 6.08
C THR A 154 -13.96 -0.56 6.61
N ASN A 155 -15.05 0.22 6.61
CA ASN A 155 -16.34 -0.26 7.10
C ASN A 155 -16.83 -1.49 6.32
N LYS A 156 -16.70 -1.47 4.99
CA LYS A 156 -17.01 -2.64 4.16
C LYS A 156 -16.11 -3.83 4.51
N ALA A 157 -14.80 -3.61 4.57
CA ALA A 157 -13.85 -4.69 4.86
C ALA A 157 -14.05 -5.33 6.25
N GLU A 158 -14.43 -4.54 7.25
CA GLU A 158 -14.77 -5.03 8.60
C GLU A 158 -16.06 -5.84 8.60
N GLN A 159 -17.10 -5.41 7.87
CA GLN A 159 -18.34 -6.16 7.74
C GLN A 159 -18.11 -7.53 7.07
N GLU A 160 -17.35 -7.55 5.97
CA GLU A 160 -16.94 -8.79 5.31
C GLU A 160 -16.13 -9.67 6.26
N TYR A 161 -15.27 -9.07 7.09
CA TYR A 161 -14.46 -9.80 8.06
C TYR A 161 -15.32 -10.48 9.10
N ASP A 162 -16.31 -9.77 9.65
CA ASP A 162 -17.18 -10.32 10.68
C ASP A 162 -18.02 -11.49 10.18
N VAL A 163 -18.33 -11.54 8.87
CA VAL A 163 -18.94 -12.71 8.21
C VAL A 163 -17.93 -13.85 8.08
N PHE A 164 -16.79 -13.61 7.45
CA PHE A 164 -15.78 -14.63 7.18
C PHE A 164 -15.16 -15.24 8.44
N ASN A 165 -14.95 -14.42 9.47
CA ASN A 165 -14.26 -14.81 10.69
C ASN A 165 -15.01 -15.90 11.49
N LYS A 166 -16.32 -16.08 11.24
CA LYS A 166 -17.13 -17.15 11.83
C LYS A 166 -16.81 -18.53 11.26
N SER A 167 -16.37 -18.59 10.00
CA SER A 167 -16.08 -19.83 9.27
C SER A 167 -14.59 -20.03 9.02
N GLN A 168 -13.74 -19.16 9.56
CA GLN A 168 -12.30 -19.29 9.41
C GLN A 168 -11.81 -20.48 10.23
N GLU A 169 -11.59 -21.61 9.56
CA GLU A 169 -10.97 -22.80 10.16
C GLU A 169 -9.52 -22.50 10.54
N ILE A 170 -9.16 -22.82 11.79
CA ILE A 170 -7.80 -22.70 12.29
C ILE A 170 -7.42 -24.06 12.82
N GLU A 171 -6.36 -24.64 12.27
CA GLU A 171 -5.70 -25.76 12.91
C GLU A 171 -4.90 -25.21 14.10
N SER A 172 -5.38 -25.47 15.32
CA SER A 172 -4.68 -24.99 16.52
C SER A 172 -3.34 -25.69 16.65
N ASP A 173 -2.40 -25.09 17.37
CA ASP A 173 -1.10 -25.73 17.61
C ASP A 173 -1.24 -27.03 18.41
N PHE A 174 -2.31 -27.16 19.20
CA PHE A 174 -2.69 -28.42 19.83
C PHE A 174 -3.13 -29.47 18.79
N ASP A 175 -3.98 -29.10 17.83
CA ASP A 175 -4.42 -30.01 16.76
C ASP A 175 -3.24 -30.49 15.90
N LYS A 176 -2.28 -29.59 15.63
CA LYS A 176 -1.02 -29.94 14.94
C LYS A 176 -0.17 -30.89 15.75
N PHE A 177 -0.06 -30.65 17.06
CA PHE A 177 0.71 -31.50 17.98
C PHE A 177 0.12 -32.91 18.05
N VAL A 178 -1.20 -33.03 18.25
CA VAL A 178 -1.91 -34.31 18.29
C VAL A 178 -1.76 -35.07 16.96
N LYS A 179 -1.92 -34.41 15.81
CA LYS A 179 -1.72 -35.06 14.50
C LYS A 179 -0.31 -35.58 14.27
N HIS A 180 0.72 -34.90 14.78
CA HIS A 180 2.11 -35.38 14.69
C HIS A 180 2.33 -36.62 15.56
N GLN A 181 1.86 -36.60 16.80
CA GLN A 181 1.97 -37.74 17.72
C GLN A 181 1.27 -38.99 17.16
N VAL A 182 0.07 -38.85 16.59
CA VAL A 182 -0.67 -39.99 16.02
C VAL A 182 0.06 -40.58 14.79
N LYS A 183 0.71 -39.75 13.96
CA LYS A 183 1.51 -40.24 12.82
C LYS A 183 2.75 -41.01 13.25
N ASP A 184 3.38 -40.64 14.36
CA ASP A 184 4.57 -41.30 14.87
C ASP A 184 4.26 -42.62 15.60
N ILE A 185 3.05 -42.77 16.16
CA ILE A 185 2.57 -44.02 16.77
C ILE A 185 2.11 -45.04 15.72
N SER A 186 1.82 -44.59 14.50
CA SER A 186 1.29 -45.41 13.40
C SER A 186 2.38 -45.97 12.46
N LYS A 187 3.66 -45.73 12.76
CA LYS A 187 4.84 -46.25 12.05
C LYS A 187 5.55 -47.29 12.90
#